data_AF-A0A842ZRW5-F1
#
_entry.id   AF-A0A842ZRW5-F1
#
_cell.length_a   1.000
_cell.length_b   1.000
_cell.length_c   1.000
_cell.angle_alpha   90.00
_cell.angle_beta   90.00
_cell.angle_gamma   90.00
#
_symmetry.space_group_name_H-M   'P 1'
#
loop_
_entity.id
_entity.type
_entity.pdbx_description
1 polymer ?
#
loop_
_entity_poly.entity_id
_entity_poly.type
_entity_poly.pdbx_seq_one_letter_code
_entity_poly.pdbx_strand_id
1 'polypeptide(L)'
;MAKTYVIWWHSKYIDEINREATTIAEIVDKMHKTMKDLGKLKQLEDAGKIKVKLTGSLNPIYIEIVDPSVESEVARNPIVEMTLEQ
;
A
#
# COMPACT_ATOMS: atom_id res chain seq x y z
N MET A 1 17.01 0.66 14.39
CA MET A 1 15.88 1.57 14.10
C MET A 1 14.78 0.74 13.47
N ALA A 2 13.54 0.84 13.97
CA ALA A 2 12.40 0.12 13.39
C ALA A 2 12.02 0.76 12.05
N LYS A 3 11.84 -0.05 11.01
CA LYS A 3 11.39 0.43 9.69
C LYS A 3 9.88 0.59 9.71
N THR A 4 9.38 1.71 9.23
CA THR A 4 7.94 1.99 9.15
C THR A 4 7.50 1.87 7.70
N TYR A 5 6.40 1.17 7.45
CA TYR A 5 5.85 0.98 6.11
C TYR A 5 4.47 1.63 6.05
N VAL A 6 4.24 2.37 4.97
CA VAL A 6 3.12 3.28 4.83
C VAL A 6 2.44 3.02 3.50
N ILE A 7 1.12 2.85 3.51
CA ILE A 7 0.29 2.69 2.32
C ILE A 7 -0.41 4.02 2.06
N TRP A 8 -0.15 4.61 0.89
CA TRP A 8 -0.78 5.85 0.43
C TRP A 8 -1.84 5.53 -0.63
N TRP A 9 -3.09 5.30 -0.21
CA TRP A 9 -4.16 4.93 -1.16
C TRP A 9 -4.71 6.14 -1.96
N HIS A 10 -4.69 7.35 -1.37
CA HIS A 10 -5.43 8.49 -1.92
C HIS A 10 -4.61 9.58 -2.61
N SER A 11 -3.33 9.79 -2.30
CA SER A 11 -2.60 10.96 -2.84
C SER A 11 -1.89 10.61 -4.15
N LYS A 12 -0.87 9.75 -4.13
CA LYS A 12 -0.04 9.46 -5.31
C LYS A 12 -0.85 8.89 -6.50
N TYR A 13 -1.82 8.02 -6.22
CA TYR A 13 -2.60 7.32 -7.24
C TYR A 13 -3.77 8.14 -7.79
N ILE A 14 -4.47 8.95 -6.98
CA ILE A 14 -5.49 9.86 -7.50
C ILE A 14 -4.82 10.99 -8.29
N ASP A 15 -3.64 11.45 -7.87
CA ASP A 15 -2.86 12.42 -8.64
C ASP A 15 -2.34 11.81 -9.98
N GLU A 16 -1.94 10.53 -10.02
CA GLU A 16 -1.59 9.81 -11.27
C GLU A 16 -2.81 9.48 -12.15
N ILE A 17 -3.99 9.28 -11.56
CA ILE A 17 -5.26 9.18 -12.30
C ILE A 17 -5.60 10.55 -12.92
N ASN A 18 -5.36 11.65 -12.20
CA ASN A 18 -5.63 13.00 -12.68
C ASN A 18 -4.62 13.53 -13.72
N ARG A 19 -3.36 13.04 -13.73
CA ARG A 19 -2.34 13.54 -14.67
C ARG A 19 -2.24 12.78 -15.99
N GLU A 20 -2.63 11.51 -16.06
CA GLU A 20 -2.36 10.67 -17.25
C GLU A 20 -3.51 9.75 -17.71
N ALA A 21 -4.61 9.60 -16.95
CA ALA A 21 -5.74 8.79 -17.43
C ALA A 21 -6.66 9.67 -18.27
N THR A 22 -6.69 9.44 -19.58
CA THR A 22 -7.46 10.22 -20.55
C THR A 22 -8.90 9.71 -20.66
N THR A 23 -9.18 8.48 -20.19
CA THR A 23 -10.49 7.84 -20.28
C THR A 23 -10.91 7.08 -19.01
N ILE A 24 -12.23 6.89 -18.82
CA ILE A 24 -12.81 6.10 -17.71
C ILE A 24 -12.23 4.67 -17.68
N ALA A 25 -11.95 4.07 -18.84
CA ALA A 25 -11.39 2.73 -18.92
C ALA A 25 -10.01 2.62 -18.26
N GLU A 26 -9.15 3.63 -18.45
CA GLU A 26 -7.82 3.67 -17.85
C GLU A 26 -7.89 3.87 -16.34
N ILE A 27 -8.85 4.65 -15.86
CA ILE A 27 -9.12 4.83 -14.43
C ILE A 27 -9.49 3.48 -13.80
N VAL A 28 -10.43 2.76 -14.43
CA VAL A 28 -10.88 1.44 -13.95
C VAL A 28 -9.73 0.43 -13.97
N ASP A 29 -8.89 0.41 -15.00
CA ASP A 29 -7.73 -0.49 -15.08
C ASP A 29 -6.68 -0.18 -13.98
N LYS A 30 -6.38 1.10 -13.76
CA LYS A 30 -5.50 1.54 -12.67
C LYS A 30 -6.07 1.12 -11.31
N MET A 31 -7.37 1.36 -11.05
CA MET A 31 -8.03 0.93 -9.82
C MET A 31 -7.99 -0.59 -9.61
N HIS A 32 -8.22 -1.38 -10.67
CA HIS A 32 -8.14 -2.84 -10.59
C HIS A 32 -6.74 -3.33 -10.19
N LYS A 33 -5.68 -2.71 -10.73
CA LYS A 33 -4.30 -3.03 -10.34
C LYS A 33 -4.05 -2.70 -8.88
N THR A 34 -4.47 -1.52 -8.42
CA THR A 34 -4.32 -1.11 -7.01
C THR A 34 -5.07 -2.06 -6.07
N MET A 35 -6.30 -2.46 -6.43
CA MET A 35 -7.07 -3.44 -5.65
C MET A 35 -6.38 -4.81 -5.61
N LYS A 36 -5.75 -5.24 -6.70
CA LYS A 36 -4.98 -6.49 -6.75
C LYS A 36 -3.75 -6.43 -5.83
N ASP A 37 -3.04 -5.31 -5.81
CA ASP A 37 -1.86 -5.13 -4.96
C ASP A 37 -2.23 -4.99 -3.48
N LEU A 38 -3.36 -4.35 -3.16
CA LEU A 38 -3.93 -4.35 -1.81
C LEU A 38 -4.37 -5.76 -1.39
N GLY A 39 -4.94 -6.54 -2.32
CA GLY A 39 -5.32 -7.92 -2.09
C GLY A 39 -4.14 -8.81 -1.65
N LYS A 40 -2.94 -8.59 -2.18
CA LYS A 40 -1.72 -9.28 -1.72
C LYS A 40 -1.37 -8.91 -0.28
N LEU A 41 -1.45 -7.62 0.08
CA LEU A 41 -1.20 -7.19 1.45
C LEU A 41 -2.23 -7.77 2.43
N LYS A 42 -3.51 -7.82 2.02
CA LYS A 42 -4.55 -8.50 2.80
C LYS A 42 -4.21 -9.98 3.05
N GLN A 43 -3.71 -10.70 2.04
CA GLN A 43 -3.30 -12.10 2.22
C GLN A 43 -2.17 -12.25 3.24
N LEU A 44 -1.21 -11.30 3.25
CA LEU A 44 -0.13 -11.28 4.24
C LEU A 44 -0.65 -10.95 5.65
N GLU A 45 -1.65 -10.07 5.76
CA GLU A 45 -2.31 -9.75 7.02
C GLU A 45 -3.12 -10.94 7.55
N ASP A 46 -3.93 -11.58 6.70
CA ASP A 46 -4.70 -12.78 7.04
C ASP A 46 -3.76 -13.93 7.49
N ALA A 47 -2.54 -14.00 6.93
CA ALA A 47 -1.50 -14.95 7.32
C ALA A 47 -0.73 -14.56 8.60
N GLY A 48 -1.06 -13.42 9.21
CA GLY A 48 -0.40 -12.91 10.43
C GLY A 48 1.03 -12.40 10.23
N LYS A 49 1.45 -12.20 8.98
CA LYS A 49 2.83 -11.81 8.62
C LYS A 49 3.05 -10.31 8.66
N ILE A 50 1.98 -9.54 8.43
CA ILE A 50 1.95 -8.10 8.62
C ILE A 50 0.77 -7.73 9.51
N LYS A 51 0.81 -6.55 10.10
CA LYS A 51 -0.26 -6.01 10.93
C LYS A 51 -0.53 -4.56 10.58
N VAL A 52 -1.79 -4.22 10.32
CA VAL A 52 -2.20 -2.83 10.16
C VAL A 52 -2.23 -2.12 11.52
N LYS A 53 -1.58 -0.96 11.60
CA LYS A 53 -1.68 -0.05 12.74
C LYS A 53 -2.86 0.90 12.52
N LEU A 54 -3.79 0.88 13.47
CA LEU A 54 -4.92 1.82 13.49
C LEU A 54 -4.41 3.21 13.89
N THR A 55 -4.37 4.13 12.93
CA THR A 55 -3.89 5.51 13.14
C THR A 55 -5.02 6.55 13.13
N GLY A 56 -6.28 6.11 13.08
CA GLY A 56 -7.45 7.00 13.04
C GLY A 56 -7.65 7.72 11.69
N SER A 57 -6.73 7.55 10.74
CA SER A 57 -6.86 7.97 9.35
C SER A 57 -6.82 6.74 8.44
N LEU A 58 -7.64 6.74 7.39
CA LEU A 58 -7.54 5.78 6.30
C LEU A 58 -6.42 6.13 5.31
N ASN A 59 -5.78 7.30 5.48
CA ASN A 59 -4.67 7.73 4.64
C ASN A 59 -3.64 8.56 5.45
N PRO A 60 -2.40 8.07 5.61
CA PRO A 60 -1.93 6.77 5.18
C PRO A 60 -2.33 5.64 6.16
N ILE A 61 -2.35 4.40 5.65
CA ILE A 61 -2.45 3.19 6.47
C ILE A 61 -1.04 2.75 6.82
N TYR A 62 -0.76 2.58 8.11
CA TYR A 62 0.56 2.12 8.55
C TYR A 62 0.53 0.60 8.72
N ILE A 63 1.57 -0.07 8.25
CA ILE A 63 1.73 -1.51 8.43
C ILE A 63 3.05 -1.81 9.15
N GLU A 64 2.99 -2.81 10.01
CA GLU A 64 4.15 -3.38 10.70
C GLU A 64 4.41 -4.78 10.16
N ILE A 65 5.66 -5.06 9.82
CA ILE A 65 6.08 -6.38 9.41
C ILE A 65 6.32 -7.20 10.67
N VAL A 66 5.53 -8.26 10.83
CA VAL A 66 5.63 -9.20 11.95
C VAL A 66 6.61 -10.33 11.60
N ASP A 67 6.59 -10.79 10.34
CA ASP A 67 7.50 -11.80 9.80
C ASP A 67 8.50 -11.17 8.83
N PRO A 68 9.80 -11.08 9.18
CA PRO A 68 10.83 -10.48 8.33
C PRO A 68 10.99 -11.17 6.96
N SER A 69 10.56 -12.42 6.81
CA SER A 69 10.67 -13.16 5.54
C SER A 69 9.86 -12.52 4.41
N VAL A 70 8.81 -11.74 4.73
CA VAL A 70 7.99 -11.05 3.74
C VAL A 70 8.37 -9.59 3.52
N GLU A 71 9.43 -9.10 4.16
CA GLU A 71 9.88 -7.71 4.00
C GLU A 71 10.20 -7.36 2.55
N SER A 72 10.84 -8.27 1.82
CA SER A 72 11.13 -8.06 0.40
C SER A 72 9.87 -8.03 -0.46
N GLU A 73 8.81 -8.75 -0.09
CA GLU A 73 7.54 -8.76 -0.80
C GLU A 73 6.76 -7.46 -0.53
N VAL A 74 6.70 -7.05 0.73
CA VAL A 74 6.04 -5.81 1.18
C VAL A 74 6.72 -4.58 0.59
N ALA A 75 8.06 -4.51 0.63
CA ALA A 75 8.83 -3.36 0.11
C ALA A 75 8.78 -3.23 -1.42
N ARG A 76 8.47 -4.30 -2.15
CA ARG A 76 8.32 -4.28 -3.62
C ARG A 76 6.88 -3.98 -4.06
N ASN A 77 5.93 -3.93 -3.13
CA ASN A 77 4.56 -3.64 -3.47
C ASN A 77 4.44 -2.16 -3.88
N PRO A 78 3.92 -1.84 -5.09
CA PRO A 78 3.93 -0.48 -5.61
C PRO A 78 3.17 0.51 -4.71
N ILE A 79 2.16 0.06 -3.95
CA ILE A 79 1.34 0.92 -3.09
C ILE A 79 1.95 1.14 -1.70
N VAL A 80 3.09 0.51 -1.39
CA VAL A 80 3.80 0.60 -0.11
C VAL A 80 5.01 1.52 -0.26
N GLU A 81 5.13 2.47 0.66
CA GLU A 81 6.30 3.34 0.80
C GLU A 81 6.99 3.04 2.13
N MET A 82 8.31 2.86 2.10
CA MET A 82 9.11 2.74 3.32
C MET A 82 9.43 4.15 3.82
N THR A 83 8.96 4.49 5.02
CA THR A 83 9.31 5.74 5.70
C THR A 83 10.16 5.43 6.92
N LEU A 84 11.14 6.30 7.18
CA LEU A 84 11.87 6.31 8.43
C LEU A 84 11.22 7.41 9.27
N GLU A 85 10.65 7.07 10.43
CA GLU A 85 10.31 8.11 11.42
C GLU A 85 11.60 8.87 11.77
N GLN A 86 11.57 10.20 11.62
CA GLN A 86 12.62 11.11 12.07
C GLN A 86 12.50 11.34 13.58
#